data_AF-A0A8T6IAL2-F1
#
_entry.id   AF-A0A8T6IAL2-F1
#
_cell.length_a   1.000
_cell.length_b   1.000
_cell.length_c   1.000
_cell.angle_alpha   90.00
_cell.angle_beta   90.00
_cell.angle_gamma   90.00
#
_symmetry.space_group_name_H-M   'P 1'
#
loop_
_entity.id
_entity.type
_entity.pdbx_description
1 polymer ?
#
loop_
_entity_poly.entity_id
_entity_poly.type
_entity_poly.pdbx_seq_one_letter_code
_entity_poly.pdbx_strand_id
1 'polypeptide(L)' 'MAAFTDYEEHDALALAALVARGETTPEEILEAAIERVEARNGIVNAVTNRLYDQGRAAIAAGLP' A
#
# COMPACT_ATOMS: atom_id res chain seq x y z
N MET A 1 13.84 4.86 -1.16
CA MET A 1 13.73 3.93 0.00
C MET A 1 13.05 2.70 -0.53
N ALA A 2 13.55 1.50 -0.22
CA ALA A 2 12.99 0.28 -0.77
C ALA A 2 11.57 0.10 -0.23
N ALA A 3 10.56 0.30 -1.07
CA ALA A 3 9.20 -0.06 -0.73
C ALA A 3 9.17 -1.54 -0.36
N PHE A 4 8.37 -1.86 0.64
CA PHE A 4 8.20 -3.21 1.20
C PHE A 4 8.15 -4.29 0.09
N THR A 5 9.21 -5.09 0.00
CA THR A 5 9.44 -6.02 -1.13
C THR A 5 8.46 -7.20 -1.10
N ASP A 6 8.10 -7.66 0.09
CA ASP A 6 7.29 -8.86 0.31
C ASP A 6 5.78 -8.58 0.30
N TYR A 7 5.37 -7.37 -0.12
CA TYR A 7 3.97 -6.93 -0.18
C TYR A 7 3.03 -7.95 -0.83
N GLU A 8 3.47 -8.62 -1.89
CA GLU A 8 2.63 -9.55 -2.66
C GLU A 8 2.56 -10.95 -2.04
N GLU A 9 3.43 -11.26 -1.07
CA GLU A 9 3.43 -12.53 -0.34
C GLU A 9 2.45 -12.52 0.84
N HIS A 10 1.93 -11.35 1.19
CA HIS A 10 1.04 -11.14 2.32
C HIS A 10 -0.37 -10.77 1.87
N ASP A 11 -1.37 -11.38 2.51
CA ASP A 11 -2.75 -10.91 2.41
C ASP A 11 -3.00 -9.70 3.32
N ALA A 12 -4.22 -9.13 3.24
CA ALA A 12 -4.57 -7.95 4.04
C ALA A 12 -4.47 -8.19 5.56
N LEU A 13 -4.71 -9.41 6.05
CA LEU A 13 -4.63 -9.72 7.48
C LEU A 13 -3.17 -9.87 7.92
N ALA A 14 -2.33 -10.51 7.10
CA ALA A 14 -0.91 -10.62 7.34
C ALA A 14 -0.24 -9.23 7.35
N LEU A 15 -0.57 -8.37 6.39
CA LEU A 15 -0.12 -6.97 6.35
C LEU A 15 -0.57 -6.19 7.60
N ALA A 16 -1.83 -6.34 8.03
CA ALA A 16 -2.30 -5.72 9.26
C ALA A 16 -1.56 -6.23 10.50
N ALA A 17 -1.23 -7.52 10.55
CA ALA A 17 -0.44 -8.10 11.64
C ALA A 17 0.99 -7.54 11.67
N LEU A 18 1.63 -7.34 10.51
CA LEU A 18 2.97 -6.73 10.43
C LEU A 18 2.97 -5.29 10.96
N VAL A 19 1.94 -4.51 10.62
CA VAL A 19 1.75 -3.16 11.17
C VAL A 19 1.55 -3.21 12.68
N ALA A 20 0.69 -4.11 13.18
CA ALA A 20 0.43 -4.26 14.61
C ALA A 20 1.68 -4.67 15.40
N ARG A 21 2.59 -5.43 14.78
CA ARG A 21 3.89 -5.82 15.36
C ARG A 21 4.99 -4.75 15.17
N GLY A 22 4.72 -3.67 14.44
CA GLY A 22 5.67 -2.60 14.15
C GLY A 22 6.78 -2.99 13.18
N GLU A 23 6.59 -4.08 12.41
CA GLU A 23 7.55 -4.55 11.41
C GLU A 23 7.49 -3.74 10.11
N THR A 24 6.37 -3.06 9.86
CA THR A 24 6.19 -2.08 8.78
C THR A 24 5.17 -1.03 9.20
N THR A 25 5.05 0.04 8.42
CA THR A 25 4.08 1.12 8.61
C THR A 25 2.96 1.07 7.56
N PRO A 26 1.75 1.57 7.88
CA PRO A 26 0.70 1.72 6.88
C PRO A 26 1.13 2.53 5.65
N GLU A 27 1.98 3.55 5.85
CA GLU A 27 2.53 4.39 4.80
C GLU A 27 3.43 3.58 3.85
N GLU A 28 4.31 2.73 4.39
CA GLU A 28 5.17 1.86 3.58
C GLU A 28 4.36 0.86 2.74
N ILE A 29 3.30 0.29 3.33
CA ILE A 29 2.37 -0.60 2.62
C ILE A 29 1.65 0.16 1.50
N LEU A 30 1.18 1.38 1.77
CA LEU A 30 0.50 2.20 0.78
C LEU A 30 1.42 2.54 -0.40
N GLU A 31 2.64 3.00 -0.14
CA GLU A 31 3.59 3.33 -1.22
C GLU A 31 3.98 2.07 -2.02
N ALA A 32 4.16 0.92 -1.35
CA ALA A 32 4.41 -0.36 -2.01
C ALA A 32 3.26 -0.78 -2.95
N ALA A 33 2.01 -0.49 -2.59
CA ALA A 33 0.85 -0.73 -3.44
C ALA A 33 0.84 0.23 -4.64
N ILE A 34 1.10 1.52 -4.41
CA ILE A 34 1.13 2.57 -5.45
C ILE A 34 2.19 2.26 -6.50
N GLU A 35 3.41 1.92 -6.10
CA GLU A 35 4.50 1.60 -7.02
C GLU A 35 4.13 0.43 -7.95
N ARG A 36 3.46 -0.60 -7.43
CA ARG A 36 3.02 -1.75 -8.22
C ARG A 36 1.91 -1.38 -9.19
N VAL A 37 0.98 -0.51 -8.79
CA VAL A 37 -0.05 0.01 -9.69
C VAL A 37 0.61 0.82 -10.80
N GLU A 38 1.51 1.74 -10.50
CA GLU A 38 2.20 2.56 -11.51
C GLU A 38 3.03 1.70 -12.47
N ALA A 39 3.69 0.65 -11.99
CA ALA A 39 4.47 -0.27 -12.83
C ALA A 39 3.62 -1.13 -13.79
N ARG A 40 2.37 -1.46 -13.44
CA ARG A 40 1.57 -2.48 -14.15
C ARG A 40 0.32 -1.93 -14.84
N ASN A 41 -0.25 -0.85 -14.32
CA ASN A 41 -1.54 -0.34 -14.78
C ASN A 41 -1.51 0.19 -16.22
N GLY A 42 -0.34 0.58 -16.75
CA GLY A 42 -0.20 0.93 -18.17
C GLY A 42 -0.54 -0.21 -19.12
N ILE A 43 -0.33 -1.46 -18.71
CA ILE A 43 -0.63 -2.67 -19.50
C ILE A 43 -2.00 -3.22 -19.13
N VAL A 44 -2.28 -3.34 -17.83
CA VAL A 44 -3.51 -3.96 -17.32
C VAL A 44 -4.73 -3.05 -17.49
N ASN A 45 -4.54 -1.73 -17.38
CA ASN A 45 -5.58 -0.71 -17.48
C ASN A 45 -6.79 -0.96 -16.55
N ALA A 46 -6.52 -1.35 -15.29
CA ALA A 46 -7.55 -1.67 -14.30
C ALA A 46 -7.87 -0.51 -13.35
N VAL A 47 -6.93 0.40 -13.10
CA VAL A 47 -7.10 1.54 -12.19
C VAL A 47 -7.42 2.78 -13.01
N THR A 48 -8.68 3.22 -12.95
CA THR A 48 -9.17 4.41 -13.67
C THR A 48 -9.00 5.70 -12.87
N ASN A 49 -9.17 5.62 -11.55
CA ASN A 49 -9.03 6.75 -10.62
C ASN A 49 -7.91 6.47 -9.61
N ARG A 50 -6.90 7.34 -9.59
CA ARG A 50 -5.78 7.27 -8.65
C ARG A 50 -6.08 8.13 -7.43
N LEU A 51 -6.62 7.52 -6.38
CA LEU A 51 -6.95 8.20 -5.12
C LEU A 51 -5.81 8.12 -4.09
N TYR A 52 -4.56 8.21 -4.55
CA TYR A 52 -3.38 7.99 -3.71
C TYR A 52 -3.26 9.00 -2.57
N ASP A 53 -3.51 10.28 -2.86
CA ASP A 53 -3.47 11.32 -1.84
C ASP A 53 -4.58 11.15 -0.80
N GLN A 54 -5.74 10.64 -1.21
CA GLN A 54 -6.82 10.29 -0.29
C GLN A 54 -6.42 9.11 0.61
N GLY A 55 -5.69 8.12 0.08
CA GLY A 55 -5.12 7.03 0.87
C GLY A 55 -4.14 7.55 1.93
N ARG A 56 -3.23 8.46 1.55
CA ARG A 56 -2.30 9.11 2.48
C ARG A 56 -3.03 9.90 3.55
N ALA A 57 -4.06 10.66 3.17
CA ALA A 57 -4.87 11.43 4.10
C ALA A 57 -5.65 10.54 5.08
N ALA A 58 -6.15 9.38 4.64
CA ALA A 58 -6.84 8.43 5.50
C ALA A 58 -5.92 7.83 6.57
N ILE A 59 -4.68 7.50 6.21
CA ILE A 59 -3.67 7.05 7.18
C ILE A 59 -3.37 8.16 8.19
N ALA A 60 -3.14 9.38 7.71
CA ALA A 60 -2.86 10.55 8.56
C ALA A 60 -4.02 10.91 9.51
N ALA A 61 -5.27 10.62 9.13
CA ALA A 61 -6.46 10.83 9.95
C ALA A 61 -6.62 9.80 11.08
N GLY A 62 -5.79 8.75 11.10
CA GLY A 62 -5.92 7.60 11.99
C GLY A 62 -6.77 6.51 11.33
N LEU A 63 -6.17 5.34 11.18
CA LEU A 63 -6.87 4.16 10.68
C LEU A 63 -7.89 3.66 11.73
N PRO A 64 -9.07 3.16 11.29
CA PRO A 64 -10.09 2.60 12.17
C PRO A 64 -9.65 1.30 12.86
#